data_AF-U9TZW8-F1
#
_entry.id   AF-U9TZW8-F1
#
_cell.length_a   1.000
_cell.length_b   1.000
_cell.length_c   1.000
_cell.angle_alpha   90.00
_cell.angle_beta   90.00
_cell.angle_gamma   90.00
#
_symmetry.space_group_name_H-M   'P 1'
#
loop_
_entity.id
_entity.type
_entity.pdbx_description
1 polymer ?
#
loop_
_entity_poly.entity_id
_entity_poly.type
_entity_poly.pdbx_seq_one_letter_code
_entity_poly.pdbx_strand_id
1 'polypeptide(L)' 'VQNQDTVIIKQTGGGKSLYYTIAALLSQGITVIFSPLKALIDDQVMELIKAGIPCCGL' A
#
# COMPACT_ATOMS: atom_id res chain seq x y z
N VAL A 1 -8.52 -13.31 1.64
CA VAL A 1 -7.07 -13.18 1.87
C VAL A 1 -6.69 -14.18 2.94
N GLN A 2 -5.74 -15.09 2.69
CA GLN A 2 -5.25 -15.97 3.76
C GLN A 2 -4.49 -15.09 4.76
N ASN A 3 -4.92 -15.08 6.03
CA ASN A 3 -4.37 -14.17 7.05
C ASN A 3 -3.05 -14.73 7.58
N GLN A 4 -2.02 -14.68 6.75
CA GLN A 4 -0.69 -15.20 7.02
C GLN A 4 0.36 -14.10 6.83
N ASP A 5 1.30 -14.04 7.76
CA ASP A 5 2.45 -13.14 7.65
C ASP A 5 3.28 -13.51 6.42
N THR A 6 3.56 -12.51 5.58
CA THR A 6 4.21 -12.72 4.28
C THR A 6 5.36 -11.74 4.11
N VAL A 7 6.53 -12.25 3.72
CA VAL A 7 7.71 -11.45 3.36
C VAL A 7 7.85 -11.45 1.84
N ILE A 8 7.86 -10.26 1.23
CA ILE A 8 8.02 -10.09 -0.22
C ILE A 8 9.38 -9.45 -0.51
N ILE A 9 10.23 -10.17 -1.25
CA ILE A 9 11.49 -9.64 -1.79
C ILE A 9 11.32 -9.44 -3.29
N LYS A 10 11.37 -8.18 -3.74
CA LYS A 10 11.26 -7.82 -5.15
C LYS A 10 12.16 -6.63 -5.43
N GLN A 11 12.64 -6.47 -6.67
CA GLN A 11 13.40 -5.29 -7.09
C GLN A 11 12.57 -4.00 -7.04
N THR A 12 13.22 -2.85 -6.92
CA THR A 12 12.58 -1.52 -7.07
C THR A 12 11.86 -1.43 -8.41
N GLY A 13 10.75 -0.67 -8.47
CA GLY A 13 9.89 -0.61 -9.67
C GLY A 13 9.07 -1.88 -9.95
N GLY A 14 9.28 -3.00 -9.24
CA GLY A 14 8.54 -4.24 -9.43
C GLY A 14 7.07 -4.23 -8.98
N GLY A 15 6.49 -3.06 -8.66
CA GLY A 15 5.09 -2.95 -8.25
C GLY A 15 4.78 -3.58 -6.89
N LYS A 16 5.71 -3.48 -5.93
CA LYS A 16 5.49 -4.03 -4.57
C LYS A 16 4.26 -3.41 -3.88
N SER A 17 3.99 -2.13 -4.15
CA SER A 17 2.87 -1.41 -3.58
C SER A 17 1.51 -2.05 -3.88
N LEU A 18 1.39 -2.61 -5.08
CA LEU A 18 0.16 -3.25 -5.54
C LEU A 18 -0.29 -4.41 -4.64
N TYR A 19 0.64 -5.18 -4.08
CA TYR A 19 0.29 -6.34 -3.25
C TYR A 19 -0.44 -5.91 -1.98
N TYR A 20 0.08 -4.91 -1.25
CA TYR A 20 -0.59 -4.43 -0.04
C TYR A 20 -1.84 -3.61 -0.38
N THR A 21 -1.88 -2.90 -1.52
CA THR A 21 -3.08 -2.16 -1.95
C THR A 21 -4.23 -3.10 -2.27
N ILE A 22 -3.98 -4.17 -3.03
CA ILE A 22 -5.01 -5.18 -3.33
C ILE A 22 -5.42 -5.88 -2.04
N ALA A 23 -4.47 -6.25 -1.18
CA ALA A 23 -4.80 -6.83 0.12
C ALA A 23 -5.69 -5.89 0.95
N ALA A 24 -5.44 -4.58 0.92
CA ALA A 24 -6.24 -3.57 1.61
C ALA A 24 -7.66 -3.48 1.05
N LEU A 25 -7.84 -3.50 -0.27
CA LEU A 25 -9.15 -3.44 -0.92
C LEU A 25 -10.00 -4.70 -0.69
N LEU A 26 -9.36 -5.86 -0.53
CA LEU A 26 -10.05 -7.14 -0.31
C LEU A 26 -10.32 -7.43 1.18
N SER A 27 -9.71 -6.66 2.09
CA SER A 27 -9.86 -6.82 3.52
C SER A 27 -10.92 -5.86 4.07
N GLN A 28 -11.67 -6.28 5.07
CA GLN A 28 -12.58 -5.38 5.78
C GLN A 28 -11.80 -4.55 6.81
N GLY A 29 -12.13 -3.26 6.94
CA GLY A 29 -11.51 -2.36 7.90
C GLY A 29 -10.44 -1.44 7.30
N ILE A 30 -9.45 -1.06 8.11
CA ILE A 30 -8.39 -0.11 7.74
C ILE A 30 -7.08 -0.87 7.60
N THR A 31 -6.35 -0.62 6.50
CA THR A 31 -4.97 -1.09 6.33
C THR A 31 -4.00 0.02 6.66
N VAL A 32 -3.01 -0.28 7.50
CA VAL A 32 -1.94 0.65 7.90
C VAL A 32 -0.65 0.29 7.18
N ILE A 33 -0.04 1.25 6.50
CA ILE A 33 1.21 1.08 5.75
C ILE A 33 2.29 1.94 6.41
N PHE A 34 3.39 1.31 6.81
CA PHE A 34 4.55 2.00 7.37
C PHE A 34 5.58 2.24 6.27
N SER A 35 5.84 3.51 5.96
CA SER A 35 6.82 3.94 4.97
C SER A 35 7.89 4.82 5.65
N PRO A 36 9.19 4.58 5.39
CA PRO A 36 10.27 5.26 6.12
C PRO A 36 10.51 6.70 5.67
N LEU A 37 10.02 7.11 4.50
CA LEU A 37 10.29 8.41 3.90
C LEU A 37 8.98 9.14 3.59
N LYS A 38 8.90 10.42 4.00
CA LYS A 38 7.73 11.28 3.74
C LYS A 38 7.43 11.42 2.25
N ALA A 39 8.46 11.63 1.41
CA ALA A 39 8.29 11.68 -0.04
C ALA A 39 7.62 10.41 -0.61
N LEU A 40 7.98 9.23 -0.09
CA LEU A 40 7.37 7.98 -0.53
C LEU A 40 5.90 7.86 -0.10
N ILE A 41 5.55 8.38 1.09
CA ILE A 41 4.16 8.44 1.56
C ILE A 41 3.35 9.34 0.63
N ASP A 42 3.85 10.53 0.32
CA ASP A 42 3.14 11.50 -0.52
C ASP A 42 2.91 10.96 -1.94
N ASP A 43 3.91 10.29 -2.52
CA ASP A 43 3.77 9.62 -3.83
C ASP A 43 2.69 8.53 -3.80
N GLN A 44 2.70 7.66 -2.78
CA GLN A 44 1.71 6.58 -2.62
C GLN A 44 0.29 7.12 -2.43
N VAL A 45 0.12 8.14 -1.58
CA VAL A 45 -1.18 8.77 -1.33
C VAL A 45 -1.71 9.40 -2.62
N MET A 46 -0.86 10.10 -3.37
CA MET A 46 -1.27 10.69 -4.64
C MET A 46 -1.72 9.64 -5.66
N GLU A 47 -1.01 8.51 -5.78
CA GLU A 47 -1.39 7.41 -6.68
C GLU A 47 -2.74 6.78 -6.27
N LEU A 48 -2.96 6.54 -4.98
CA LEU A 48 -4.19 5.95 -4.48
C LEU A 48 -5.40 6.89 -4.65
N ILE A 49 -5.24 8.18 -4.36
CA ILE A 49 -6.29 9.18 -4.58
C ILE A 49 -6.64 9.26 -6.07
N LYS A 50 -5.64 9.26 -6.97
CA LYS A 50 -5.86 9.23 -8.43
C LYS A 50 -6.62 7.98 -8.88
N ALA A 51 -6.39 6.84 -8.22
CA ALA A 51 -7.12 5.61 -8.46
C ALA A 51 -8.54 5.58 -7.82
N GLY A 52 -8.96 6.65 -7.14
CA GLY A 52 -10.25 6.73 -6.46
C GLY A 52 -10.32 5.95 -5.14
N ILE A 53 -9.17 5.57 -4.59
CA ILE A 53 -9.07 4.82 -3.34
C ILE A 53 -8.95 5.81 -2.18
N PRO A 54 -9.88 5.79 -1.19
CA PRO A 54 -9.78 6.64 -0.02
C PRO A 54 -8.57 6.24 0.83
N CYS A 55 -7.65 7.18 1.05
CA CYS A 55 -6.50 7.00 1.92
C CYS A 55 -6.03 8.33 2.51
N CYS A 56 -5.24 8.28 3.58
CA CYS A 56 -4.55 9.43 4.14
C CYS A 56 -3.12 9.05 4.54
N GLY A 57 -2.21 10.02 4.52
CA GLY A 57 -0.84 9.88 4.99
C GLY A 57 -0.47 11.03 5.93
N LEU A 58 0.44 10.75 6.86
CA LEU A 58 1.08 11.74 7.74
C LEU A 58 2.19 12.45 7.00
#